data_AF-A0A3E0W3E4-F1
#
_entry.id   AF-A0A3E0W3E4-F1
#
_cell.length_a   1.000
_cell.length_b   1.000
_cell.length_c   1.000
_cell.angle_alpha   90.00
_cell.angle_beta   90.00
_cell.angle_gamma   90.00
#
_symmetry.space_group_name_H-M   'P 1'
#
loop_
_entity.id
_entity.type
_entity.pdbx_description
1 polymer ?
#
loop_
_entity_poly.entity_id
_entity_poly.type
_entity_poly.pdbx_seq_one_letter_code
_entity_poly.pdbx_strand_id
1 'polypeptide(L)'
;MQWDLTQLALTALRDHAFALAGSGAIREHGFTNRHTQDVDLFTNDPDPESFDDAVDGLTLELELVGLNVESVRRAPRFSQLRVTTATGHSVDMDLAVDWRQRDPVALAVGPVLSLEDAVGNKVSALYSRAEARDYLDVDAIRSSGRFTDAQLLSAVAERDAGFDVMMFASQLELVTHIRPERVERYGVSAEQLDAIRKRFVRWAAEIRS
;
A
#
# COMPACT_ATOMS: atom_id res chain seq x y z
N MET A 1 9.92 -6.33 -14.33
CA MET A 1 9.15 -7.51 -13.86
C MET A 1 7.94 -7.11 -13.02
N GLN A 2 8.08 -6.62 -11.78
CA GLN A 2 6.91 -6.30 -10.95
C GLN A 2 5.99 -5.25 -11.59
N TRP A 3 6.58 -4.21 -12.19
CA TRP A 3 5.82 -3.17 -12.89
C TRP A 3 5.07 -3.73 -14.12
N ASP A 4 5.74 -4.56 -14.93
CA ASP A 4 5.12 -5.24 -16.09
C ASP A 4 3.97 -6.17 -15.65
N LEU A 5 4.16 -6.92 -14.56
CA LEU A 5 3.12 -7.76 -13.97
C LEU A 5 1.94 -6.93 -13.46
N THR A 6 2.20 -5.76 -12.86
CA THR A 6 1.15 -4.83 -12.40
C THR A 6 0.34 -4.32 -13.58
N GLN A 7 1.00 -3.90 -14.66
CA GLN A 7 0.33 -3.46 -15.89
C GLN A 7 -0.53 -4.57 -16.51
N LEU A 8 0.02 -5.78 -16.61
CA LEU A 8 -0.69 -6.93 -17.15
C LEU A 8 -1.95 -7.24 -16.33
N ALA A 9 -1.81 -7.28 -15.01
CA ALA A 9 -2.93 -7.55 -14.11
C ALA A 9 -4.00 -6.45 -14.17
N LEU A 10 -3.60 -5.17 -14.17
CA LEU A 10 -4.56 -4.06 -14.33
C LEU A 10 -5.27 -4.08 -15.69
N THR A 11 -4.60 -4.56 -16.74
CA THR A 11 -5.20 -4.72 -18.07
C THR A 11 -6.23 -5.86 -18.10
N ALA A 12 -5.92 -6.98 -17.42
CA ALA A 12 -6.85 -8.10 -17.26
C ALA A 12 -8.07 -7.70 -16.40
N LEU A 13 -7.87 -6.86 -15.39
CA LEU A 13 -8.90 -6.40 -14.45
C LEU A 13 -9.64 -5.12 -14.88
N ARG A 14 -9.46 -4.64 -16.11
CA ARG A 14 -9.96 -3.33 -16.58
C ARG A 14 -11.46 -3.11 -16.38
N ASP A 15 -12.25 -4.18 -16.39
CA ASP A 15 -13.71 -4.15 -16.28
C ASP A 15 -14.21 -4.36 -14.84
N HIS A 16 -13.30 -4.51 -13.86
CA HIS A 16 -13.59 -4.84 -12.46
C HIS A 16 -13.19 -3.72 -11.45
N ALA A 17 -12.95 -2.50 -11.96
CA ALA A 17 -12.64 -1.31 -11.16
C ALA A 17 -11.44 -1.43 -10.19
N PHE A 18 -10.50 -2.34 -10.46
CA PHE A 18 -9.26 -2.45 -9.71
C PHE A 18 -8.30 -1.30 -10.00
N ALA A 19 -7.57 -0.87 -8.97
CA ALA A 19 -6.51 0.11 -9.08
C ALA A 19 -5.30 -0.30 -8.24
N LEU A 20 -4.11 0.09 -8.66
CA LEU A 20 -2.90 -0.08 -7.87
C LEU A 20 -3.01 0.73 -6.58
N ALA A 21 -2.77 0.05 -5.46
CA ALA A 21 -2.87 0.57 -4.10
C ALA A 21 -1.52 0.42 -3.36
N GLY A 22 -1.58 0.54 -2.04
CA GLY A 22 -0.47 0.27 -1.14
C GLY A 22 0.81 1.02 -1.51
N SER A 23 1.96 0.33 -1.40
CA SER A 23 3.26 0.99 -1.59
C SER A 23 3.53 1.30 -3.07
N GLY A 24 2.90 0.54 -3.98
CA GLY A 24 2.97 0.77 -5.42
C GLY A 24 2.35 2.12 -5.78
N ALA A 25 1.18 2.44 -5.23
CA ALA A 25 0.50 3.70 -5.54
C ALA A 25 1.32 4.93 -5.17
N ILE A 26 1.88 4.98 -3.95
CA ILE A 26 2.70 6.13 -3.52
C ILE A 26 4.04 6.21 -4.29
N ARG A 27 4.55 5.09 -4.82
CA ARG A 27 5.70 5.10 -5.73
C ARG A 27 5.34 5.74 -7.06
N GLU A 28 4.23 5.36 -7.68
CA GLU A 28 3.79 5.97 -8.95
C GLU A 28 3.45 7.46 -8.79
N HIS A 29 3.04 7.89 -7.58
CA HIS A 29 2.87 9.31 -7.23
C HIS A 29 4.17 10.04 -6.86
N GLY A 30 5.32 9.36 -6.88
CA GLY A 30 6.65 9.94 -6.72
C GLY A 30 7.13 10.15 -5.29
N PHE A 31 6.56 9.48 -4.28
CA PHE A 31 7.04 9.61 -2.89
C PHE A 31 8.23 8.74 -2.55
N THR A 32 8.41 7.63 -3.28
CA THR A 32 9.47 6.68 -2.96
C THR A 32 9.95 5.97 -4.22
N ASN A 33 11.25 5.67 -4.26
CA ASN A 33 11.84 4.79 -5.27
C ASN A 33 12.10 3.39 -4.71
N ARG A 34 11.62 3.10 -3.49
CA ARG A 34 11.82 1.81 -2.83
C ARG A 34 11.12 0.70 -3.62
N HIS A 35 11.82 -0.42 -3.82
CA HIS A 35 11.19 -1.63 -4.33
C HIS A 35 10.08 -2.10 -3.39
N THR A 36 8.92 -2.41 -3.94
CA THR A 36 7.80 -2.97 -3.19
C THR A 36 7.92 -4.49 -3.27
N GLN A 37 7.64 -5.19 -2.17
CA GLN A 37 7.71 -6.65 -2.17
C GLN A 37 6.48 -7.24 -2.86
N ASP A 38 5.35 -6.56 -2.69
CA ASP A 38 4.03 -7.03 -3.08
C ASP A 38 3.40 -6.07 -4.11
N VAL A 39 2.45 -6.57 -4.90
CA VAL A 39 1.56 -5.76 -5.74
C VAL A 39 0.19 -5.73 -5.06
N ASP A 40 -0.28 -4.54 -4.68
CA ASP A 40 -1.59 -4.34 -4.08
C ASP A 40 -2.57 -3.84 -5.16
N LEU A 41 -3.59 -4.63 -5.53
CA LEU A 41 -4.63 -4.24 -6.49
C LEU A 41 -5.98 -4.24 -5.79
N PHE A 42 -6.55 -3.06 -5.52
CA PHE A 42 -7.81 -2.95 -4.78
C PHE A 42 -8.94 -2.42 -5.64
N THR A 43 -10.13 -3.00 -5.46
CA THR A 43 -11.39 -2.54 -6.05
C THR A 43 -12.30 -1.95 -4.97
N ASN A 44 -13.24 -1.09 -5.38
CA ASN A 44 -14.30 -0.61 -4.49
C ASN A 44 -15.66 -1.27 -4.77
N ASP A 45 -15.70 -2.28 -5.64
CA ASP A 45 -16.88 -3.13 -5.84
C ASP A 45 -17.05 -4.08 -4.63
N PRO A 46 -18.12 -3.94 -3.83
CA PRO A 46 -18.32 -4.74 -2.63
C PRO A 46 -18.87 -6.15 -2.91
N ASP A 47 -19.22 -6.48 -4.15
CA ASP A 47 -19.81 -7.76 -4.49
C ASP A 47 -18.77 -8.90 -4.45
N PRO A 48 -18.92 -9.89 -3.54
CA PRO A 48 -17.98 -11.01 -3.46
C PRO A 48 -17.96 -11.89 -4.71
N GLU A 49 -19.08 -12.04 -5.43
CA GLU A 49 -19.13 -12.88 -6.64
C GLU A 49 -18.37 -12.20 -7.78
N SER A 50 -18.64 -10.90 -8.03
CA SER A 50 -17.85 -10.07 -8.96
C SER A 50 -16.35 -10.08 -8.64
N PHE A 51 -15.99 -10.03 -7.35
CA PHE A 51 -14.60 -10.13 -6.91
C PHE A 51 -13.97 -11.49 -7.24
N ASP A 52 -14.68 -12.59 -6.96
CA ASP A 52 -14.18 -13.94 -7.23
C ASP A 52 -14.03 -14.19 -8.74
N ASP A 53 -14.98 -13.74 -9.56
CA ASP A 53 -14.91 -13.80 -11.02
C ASP A 53 -13.71 -13.02 -11.56
N ALA A 54 -13.43 -11.84 -11.01
CA ALA A 54 -12.28 -11.02 -11.38
C ALA A 54 -10.94 -11.71 -11.08
N VAL A 55 -10.83 -12.35 -9.91
CA VAL A 55 -9.63 -13.08 -9.49
C VAL A 55 -9.40 -14.32 -10.35
N ASP A 56 -10.47 -15.05 -10.69
CA ASP A 56 -10.40 -16.23 -11.55
C ASP A 56 -10.01 -15.85 -12.99
N GLY A 57 -10.63 -14.79 -13.53
CA GLY A 57 -10.29 -14.23 -14.84
C GLY A 57 -8.83 -13.78 -14.90
N LEU A 58 -8.35 -13.05 -13.88
CA LEU A 58 -6.94 -12.67 -13.77
C LEU A 58 -6.02 -13.89 -13.75
N THR A 59 -6.34 -14.90 -12.96
CA THR A 59 -5.53 -16.12 -12.84
C THR A 59 -5.35 -16.79 -14.21
N LEU A 60 -6.45 -16.97 -14.94
CA LEU A 60 -6.43 -17.53 -16.30
C LEU A 60 -5.58 -16.69 -17.26
N GLU A 61 -5.75 -15.37 -17.26
CA GLU A 61 -4.98 -14.48 -18.14
C GLU A 61 -3.47 -14.53 -17.85
N LEU A 62 -3.07 -14.57 -16.58
CA LEU A 62 -1.67 -14.71 -16.18
C LEU A 62 -1.10 -16.09 -16.57
N GLU A 63 -1.87 -17.16 -16.43
CA GLU A 63 -1.47 -18.51 -16.86
C GLU A 63 -1.33 -18.62 -18.38
N LEU A 64 -2.21 -17.98 -19.15
CA LEU A 64 -2.17 -17.96 -20.62
C LEU A 64 -0.89 -17.31 -21.17
N VAL A 65 -0.32 -16.34 -20.46
CA VAL A 65 0.98 -15.74 -20.83
C VAL A 65 2.18 -16.50 -20.26
N GLY A 66 1.96 -17.69 -19.70
CA GLY A 66 3.00 -18.61 -19.24
C GLY A 66 3.54 -18.34 -17.84
N LEU A 67 2.79 -17.61 -16.99
CA LEU A 67 3.12 -17.44 -15.58
C LEU A 67 2.49 -18.57 -14.76
N ASN A 68 3.16 -19.00 -13.70
CA ASN A 68 2.57 -19.91 -12.72
C ASN A 68 1.89 -19.07 -11.63
N VAL A 69 0.62 -19.34 -11.35
CA VAL A 69 -0.16 -18.62 -10.33
C VAL A 69 -0.60 -19.58 -9.24
N GLU A 70 -0.15 -19.33 -8.02
CA GLU A 70 -0.57 -20.08 -6.83
C GLU A 70 -1.52 -19.21 -5.99
N SER A 71 -2.72 -19.71 -5.68
CA SER A 71 -3.62 -19.07 -4.71
C SER A 71 -3.15 -19.37 -3.28
N VAL A 72 -2.37 -18.45 -2.69
CA VAL A 72 -1.81 -18.59 -1.34
C VAL A 72 -2.89 -18.46 -0.27
N ARG A 73 -3.82 -17.51 -0.45
CA ARG A 73 -4.95 -17.30 0.46
C ARG A 73 -6.15 -16.79 -0.31
N ARG A 74 -7.33 -17.32 0.01
CA ARG A 74 -8.60 -16.81 -0.52
C ARG A 74 -9.64 -16.70 0.58
N ALA A 75 -10.34 -15.58 0.62
CA ALA A 75 -11.41 -15.26 1.55
C ALA A 75 -12.41 -14.33 0.84
N PRO A 76 -13.64 -14.16 1.37
CA PRO A 76 -14.55 -13.18 0.81
C PRO A 76 -13.89 -11.80 0.72
N ARG A 77 -13.87 -11.21 -0.49
CA ARG A 77 -13.28 -9.89 -0.79
C ARG A 77 -11.77 -9.77 -0.59
N PHE A 78 -11.05 -10.88 -0.49
CA PHE A 78 -9.59 -10.89 -0.41
C PHE A 78 -8.99 -12.12 -1.08
N SER A 79 -7.99 -11.92 -1.92
CA SER A 79 -7.17 -12.99 -2.49
C SER A 79 -5.70 -12.60 -2.45
N GLN A 80 -4.83 -13.54 -2.09
CA GLN A 80 -3.40 -13.41 -2.26
C GLN A 80 -2.93 -14.46 -3.24
N LEU A 81 -2.35 -14.00 -4.34
CA LEU A 81 -1.75 -14.83 -5.38
C LEU A 81 -0.23 -14.73 -5.28
N ARG A 82 0.46 -15.85 -5.52
CA ARG A 82 1.90 -15.88 -5.78
C ARG A 82 2.12 -16.16 -7.25
N VAL A 83 2.62 -15.17 -7.97
CA VAL A 83 2.87 -15.25 -9.40
C VAL A 83 4.36 -15.51 -9.63
N THR A 84 4.68 -16.61 -10.29
CA THR A 84 6.06 -17.04 -10.55
C THR A 84 6.34 -17.08 -12.05
N THR A 85 7.39 -16.39 -12.47
CA THR A 85 7.86 -16.40 -13.87
C THR A 85 8.56 -17.71 -14.22
N ALA A 86 8.70 -17.99 -15.52
CA ALA A 86 9.49 -19.13 -16.01
C ALA A 86 10.96 -19.11 -15.54
N THR A 87 11.48 -17.94 -15.16
CA THR A 87 12.84 -17.77 -14.60
C THR A 87 12.93 -18.04 -13.10
N GLY A 88 11.82 -18.38 -12.44
CA GLY A 88 11.77 -18.67 -11.00
C GLY A 88 11.62 -17.45 -10.09
N HIS A 89 11.52 -16.24 -10.64
CA HIS A 89 11.20 -15.05 -9.84
C HIS A 89 9.72 -15.03 -9.48
N SER A 90 9.41 -14.80 -8.20
CA SER A 90 8.04 -14.73 -7.67
C SER A 90 7.69 -13.34 -7.15
N VAL A 91 6.43 -12.96 -7.31
CA VAL A 91 5.83 -11.73 -6.75
C VAL A 91 4.50 -12.11 -6.11
N ASP A 92 4.30 -11.67 -4.87
CA ASP A 92 3.01 -11.80 -4.20
C ASP A 92 2.11 -10.63 -4.63
N MET A 93 0.85 -10.93 -4.92
CA MET A 93 -0.18 -9.99 -5.37
C MET A 93 -1.40 -10.10 -4.45
N ASP A 94 -1.68 -9.01 -3.74
CA ASP A 94 -2.83 -8.89 -2.87
C ASP A 94 -3.95 -8.20 -3.64
N LEU A 95 -5.08 -8.91 -3.78
CA LEU A 95 -6.33 -8.38 -4.29
C LEU A 95 -7.30 -8.22 -3.12
N ALA A 96 -7.94 -7.05 -3.02
CA ALA A 96 -8.89 -6.80 -1.95
C ALA A 96 -9.99 -5.82 -2.39
N VAL A 97 -11.14 -5.91 -1.72
CA VAL A 97 -12.10 -4.82 -1.73
C VAL A 97 -11.71 -3.83 -0.63
N ASP A 98 -11.54 -2.56 -1.00
CA ASP A 98 -11.30 -1.47 -0.05
C ASP A 98 -12.04 -0.20 -0.47
N TRP A 99 -12.32 0.65 0.51
CA TRP A 99 -12.95 1.94 0.29
C TRP A 99 -11.95 2.94 -0.33
N ARG A 100 -12.44 3.71 -1.30
CA ARG A 100 -11.75 4.89 -1.85
C ARG A 100 -12.77 6.00 -2.08
N GLN A 101 -12.34 7.25 -1.90
CA GLN A 101 -13.20 8.41 -2.07
C GLN A 101 -13.28 8.89 -3.52
N ARG A 102 -12.15 8.83 -4.23
CA ARG A 102 -11.98 9.38 -5.57
C ARG A 102 -11.79 8.27 -6.58
N ASP A 103 -12.10 8.60 -7.83
CA ASP A 103 -11.77 7.72 -8.95
C ASP A 103 -10.25 7.55 -9.08
N PRO A 104 -9.78 6.36 -9.50
CA PRO A 104 -8.38 6.13 -9.80
C PRO A 104 -7.84 7.10 -10.86
N VAL A 105 -6.57 7.47 -10.74
CA VAL A 105 -5.84 8.26 -11.72
C VAL A 105 -5.18 7.31 -12.71
N ALA A 106 -5.34 7.56 -14.00
CA ALA A 106 -4.61 6.83 -15.04
C ALA A 106 -3.14 7.30 -15.09
N LEU A 107 -2.23 6.44 -14.65
CA LEU A 107 -0.78 6.64 -14.75
C LEU A 107 -0.18 5.63 -15.74
N ALA A 108 1.13 5.70 -15.96
CA ALA A 108 1.80 4.83 -16.93
C ALA A 108 1.59 3.34 -16.63
N VAL A 109 1.50 2.94 -15.36
CA VAL A 109 1.24 1.54 -14.96
C VAL A 109 -0.22 1.10 -15.15
N GLY A 110 -1.15 2.03 -15.40
CA GLY A 110 -2.60 1.80 -15.40
C GLY A 110 -3.33 2.60 -14.33
N PRO A 111 -4.54 2.19 -13.93
CA PRO A 111 -5.29 2.83 -12.85
C PRO A 111 -4.55 2.73 -11.51
N VAL A 112 -4.31 3.87 -10.87
CA VAL A 112 -3.68 3.97 -9.55
C VAL A 112 -4.62 4.72 -8.62
N LEU A 113 -4.70 4.35 -7.34
CA LEU A 113 -5.47 5.12 -6.37
C LEU A 113 -5.13 6.62 -6.48
N SER A 114 -6.14 7.47 -6.26
CA SER A 114 -5.92 8.91 -6.18
C SER A 114 -4.82 9.20 -5.16
N LEU A 115 -4.12 10.32 -5.37
CA LEU A 115 -3.03 10.71 -4.47
C LEU A 115 -3.52 10.77 -3.01
N GLU A 116 -4.68 11.39 -2.80
CA GLU A 116 -5.31 11.56 -1.50
C GLU A 116 -5.70 10.21 -0.87
N ASP A 117 -6.30 9.30 -1.64
CA ASP A 117 -6.66 7.97 -1.14
C ASP A 117 -5.43 7.12 -0.82
N ALA A 118 -4.39 7.17 -1.66
CA ALA A 118 -3.14 6.45 -1.45
C ALA A 118 -2.41 6.94 -0.20
N VAL A 119 -2.40 8.26 0.06
CA VAL A 119 -1.83 8.83 1.28
C VAL A 119 -2.67 8.43 2.50
N GLY A 120 -4.00 8.57 2.44
CA GLY A 120 -4.90 8.16 3.52
C GLY A 120 -4.75 6.67 3.88
N ASN A 121 -4.58 5.81 2.87
CA ASN A 121 -4.27 4.38 3.04
C ASN A 121 -3.01 4.16 3.88
N LYS A 122 -1.94 4.92 3.61
CA LYS A 122 -0.66 4.77 4.31
C LYS A 122 -0.69 5.27 5.74
N VAL A 123 -1.32 6.42 5.98
CA VAL A 123 -1.45 6.95 7.34
C VAL A 123 -2.40 6.05 8.17
N SER A 124 -3.47 5.51 7.56
CA SER A 124 -4.36 4.55 8.21
C SER A 124 -3.66 3.21 8.53
N ALA A 125 -2.80 2.71 7.63
CA ALA A 125 -1.98 1.53 7.90
C ALA A 125 -1.02 1.77 9.10
N LEU A 126 -0.38 2.93 9.17
CA LEU A 126 0.46 3.28 10.32
C LEU A 126 -0.35 3.34 11.62
N TYR A 127 -1.55 3.94 11.60
CA TYR A 127 -2.43 4.02 12.75
C TYR A 127 -2.89 2.63 13.26
N SER A 128 -3.22 1.73 12.34
CA SER A 128 -3.82 0.44 12.68
C SER A 128 -2.83 -0.65 13.08
N ARG A 129 -1.69 -0.77 12.38
CA ARG A 129 -0.74 -1.89 12.59
C ARG A 129 0.68 -1.47 12.95
N ALA A 130 1.09 -0.26 12.61
CA ALA A 130 2.42 0.27 12.91
C ALA A 130 3.59 -0.66 12.50
N GLU A 131 3.53 -1.23 11.29
CA GLU A 131 4.63 -2.05 10.78
C GLU A 131 5.80 -1.19 10.29
N ALA A 132 7.01 -1.76 10.30
CA ALA A 132 8.23 -1.04 9.90
C ALA A 132 8.10 -0.31 8.55
N ARG A 133 7.43 -0.93 7.56
CA ARG A 133 7.18 -0.35 6.22
C ARG A 133 6.26 0.86 6.25
N ASP A 134 5.30 0.90 7.17
CA ASP A 134 4.33 2.00 7.26
C ASP A 134 5.00 3.28 7.75
N TYR A 135 5.96 3.17 8.68
CA TYR A 135 6.80 4.30 9.07
C TYR A 135 7.61 4.85 7.89
N LEU A 136 8.21 3.97 7.07
CA LEU A 136 8.99 4.41 5.92
C LEU A 136 8.12 5.15 4.90
N ASP A 137 6.94 4.61 4.62
CA ASP A 137 6.01 5.19 3.66
C ASP A 137 5.47 6.54 4.15
N VAL A 138 5.04 6.63 5.42
CA VAL A 138 4.53 7.88 6.00
C VAL A 138 5.63 8.92 6.18
N ASP A 139 6.85 8.51 6.55
CA ASP A 139 8.01 9.41 6.61
C ASP A 139 8.34 10.00 5.24
N ALA A 140 8.29 9.20 4.18
CA ALA A 140 8.51 9.66 2.81
C ALA A 140 7.40 10.65 2.37
N ILE A 141 6.13 10.34 2.67
CA ILE A 141 5.00 11.24 2.39
C ILE A 141 5.17 12.57 3.12
N ARG A 142 5.40 12.54 4.43
CA ARG A 142 5.53 13.75 5.26
C ARG A 142 6.75 14.57 4.85
N SER A 143 7.90 13.92 4.64
CA SER A 143 9.15 14.59 4.26
C SER A 143 9.12 15.21 2.86
N SER A 144 8.18 14.82 2.00
CA SER A 144 7.99 15.45 0.69
C SER A 144 7.53 16.91 0.76
N GLY A 145 6.95 17.34 1.88
CA GLY A 145 6.35 18.67 2.05
C GLY A 145 5.08 18.91 1.23
N ARG A 146 4.54 17.90 0.52
CA ARG A 146 3.32 18.01 -0.29
C ARG A 146 2.03 18.01 0.55
N PHE A 147 2.12 17.55 1.81
CA PHE A 147 1.02 17.50 2.75
C PHE A 147 1.43 18.15 4.07
N THR A 148 0.52 18.94 4.62
CA THR A 148 0.62 19.41 6.01
C THR A 148 0.21 18.30 6.97
N ASP A 149 0.67 18.38 8.22
CA ASP A 149 0.27 17.41 9.25
C ASP A 149 -1.26 17.38 9.43
N ALA A 150 -1.92 18.53 9.36
CA ALA A 150 -3.38 18.61 9.40
C ALA A 150 -4.04 17.82 8.26
N GLN A 151 -3.52 17.91 7.03
CA GLN A 151 -4.03 17.14 5.90
C GLN A 151 -3.81 15.63 6.08
N LEU A 152 -2.68 15.21 6.65
CA LEU A 152 -2.41 13.80 6.93
C LEU A 152 -3.37 13.24 7.99
N LEU A 153 -3.67 14.01 9.03
CA LEU A 153 -4.63 13.63 10.06
C LEU A 153 -6.07 13.58 9.52
N SER A 154 -6.47 14.58 8.73
CA SER A 154 -7.78 14.59 8.07
C SER A 154 -7.97 13.40 7.13
N ALA A 155 -6.92 13.00 6.39
CA ALA A 155 -7.00 11.87 5.47
C ALA A 155 -7.32 10.53 6.15
N VAL A 156 -6.96 10.36 7.43
CA VAL A 156 -7.36 9.17 8.22
C VAL A 156 -8.74 9.35 8.82
N ALA A 157 -9.03 10.52 9.39
CA ALA A 157 -10.32 10.81 10.01
C ALA A 157 -11.51 10.68 9.04
N GLU A 158 -11.31 10.99 7.75
CA GLU A 158 -12.33 10.80 6.72
C GLU A 158 -12.63 9.32 6.41
N ARG A 159 -11.69 8.42 6.70
CA ARG A 159 -11.78 6.97 6.42
C ARG A 159 -12.23 6.16 7.62
N ASP A 160 -11.87 6.61 8.82
CA ASP A 160 -12.11 5.90 10.07
C ASP A 160 -12.78 6.83 11.08
N ALA A 161 -14.08 6.62 11.29
CA ALA A 161 -14.86 7.37 12.29
C ALA A 161 -14.39 7.12 13.74
N GLY A 162 -13.62 6.05 13.97
CA GLY A 162 -12.96 5.73 15.24
C GLY A 162 -11.54 6.27 15.35
N PHE A 163 -11.09 7.13 14.42
CA PHE A 163 -9.77 7.74 14.47
C PHE A 163 -9.61 8.62 15.72
N ASP A 164 -8.63 8.27 16.56
CA ASP A 164 -8.24 9.05 17.72
C ASP A 164 -6.82 9.57 17.51
N VAL A 165 -6.70 10.91 17.47
CA VAL A 165 -5.44 11.60 17.22
C VAL A 165 -4.39 11.36 18.31
N MET A 166 -4.80 11.15 19.56
CA MET A 166 -3.91 10.85 20.69
C MET A 166 -3.44 9.39 20.67
N MET A 167 -4.30 8.48 20.21
CA MET A 167 -3.90 7.11 19.89
C MET A 167 -2.92 7.10 18.72
N PHE A 168 -3.15 7.91 17.69
CA PHE A 168 -2.22 8.05 16.58
C PHE A 168 -0.86 8.56 17.03
N ALA A 169 -0.79 9.60 17.88
CA ALA A 169 0.47 10.04 18.48
C ALA A 169 1.21 8.90 19.20
N SER A 170 0.46 8.05 19.92
CA SER A 170 1.03 6.86 20.58
C SER A 170 1.55 5.82 19.57
N GLN A 171 0.86 5.63 18.44
CA GLN A 171 1.34 4.79 17.34
C GLN A 171 2.64 5.34 16.74
N LEU A 172 2.77 6.65 16.55
CA LEU A 172 4.02 7.26 16.04
C LEU A 172 5.22 6.98 16.95
N GLU A 173 5.03 6.93 18.26
CA GLU A 173 6.09 6.65 19.25
C GLU A 173 6.61 5.21 19.19
N LEU A 174 5.80 4.25 18.69
CA LEU A 174 6.21 2.84 18.56
C LEU A 174 7.34 2.65 17.53
N VAL A 175 7.65 3.66 16.70
CA VAL A 175 8.83 3.66 15.82
C VAL A 175 10.13 3.37 16.57
N THR A 176 10.18 3.76 17.86
CA THR A 176 11.34 3.57 18.72
C THR A 176 11.64 2.10 19.00
N HIS A 177 10.65 1.22 18.82
CA HIS A 177 10.78 -0.22 18.98
C HIS A 177 11.12 -0.97 17.69
N ILE A 178 11.05 -0.31 16.52
CA ILE A 178 11.41 -0.93 15.23
C ILE A 178 12.90 -1.22 15.22
N ARG A 179 13.30 -2.49 15.07
CA ARG A 179 14.72 -2.87 15.03
C ARG A 179 15.33 -2.63 13.63
N PRO A 180 16.63 -2.32 13.52
CA PRO A 180 17.29 -2.07 12.24
C PRO A 180 17.08 -3.17 11.20
N GLU A 181 17.10 -4.44 11.60
CA GLU A 181 16.97 -5.59 10.69
C GLU A 181 15.61 -5.61 9.97
N ARG A 182 14.58 -4.97 10.54
CA ARG A 182 13.24 -4.87 9.93
C ARG A 182 13.18 -3.89 8.77
N VAL A 183 14.14 -2.96 8.70
CA VAL A 183 14.21 -1.92 7.66
C VAL A 183 15.40 -2.09 6.72
N GLU A 184 16.39 -2.91 7.07
CA GLU A 184 17.52 -3.27 6.19
C GLU A 184 17.07 -3.86 4.86
N ARG A 185 16.04 -4.73 4.88
CA ARG A 185 15.42 -5.28 3.65
C ARG A 185 14.84 -4.22 2.70
N TYR A 186 14.67 -2.99 3.19
CA TYR A 186 14.17 -1.85 2.45
C TYR A 186 15.30 -0.86 2.06
N GLY A 187 16.56 -1.22 2.30
CA GLY A 187 17.72 -0.38 2.01
C GLY A 187 17.92 0.78 2.99
N VAL A 188 17.29 0.72 4.17
CA VAL A 188 17.39 1.75 5.20
C VAL A 188 18.46 1.36 6.22
N SER A 189 19.47 2.21 6.39
CA SER A 189 20.52 2.05 7.39
C SER A 189 20.04 2.37 8.80
N ALA A 190 20.78 1.91 9.82
CA ALA A 190 20.50 2.24 11.22
C ALA A 190 20.52 3.76 11.49
N GLU A 191 21.43 4.50 10.87
CA GLU A 191 21.49 5.96 10.99
C GLU A 191 20.25 6.65 10.41
N GLN A 192 19.79 6.20 9.24
CA GLN A 192 18.55 6.70 8.64
C GLN A 192 17.34 6.37 9.52
N LEU A 193 17.29 5.15 10.09
CA LEU A 193 16.23 4.76 11.02
C LEU A 193 16.20 5.65 12.27
N ASP A 194 17.37 5.99 12.84
CA ASP A 194 17.44 6.91 13.98
C ASP A 194 16.96 8.32 13.64
N ALA A 195 17.23 8.79 12.42
CA ALA A 195 16.67 10.06 11.94
C ALA A 195 15.15 10.00 11.79
N ILE A 196 14.61 8.90 11.25
CA ILE A 196 13.17 8.63 11.12
C ILE A 196 12.51 8.62 12.50
N ARG A 197 13.07 7.88 13.46
CA ARG A 197 12.58 7.82 14.84
C ARG A 197 12.46 9.20 15.47
N LYS A 198 13.49 10.05 15.32
CA LYS A 198 13.48 11.42 15.85
C LYS A 198 12.37 12.28 15.24
N ARG A 199 12.10 12.14 13.94
CA ARG A 199 11.01 12.87 13.26
C ARG A 199 9.63 12.45 13.75
N PHE A 200 9.40 11.14 13.91
CA PHE A 200 8.14 10.60 14.42
C PHE A 200 7.89 10.95 15.89
N VAL A 201 8.90 10.83 16.77
CA VAL A 201 8.78 11.24 18.18
C VAL A 201 8.47 12.74 18.29
N ARG A 202 9.10 13.56 17.45
CA ARG A 202 8.78 15.00 17.39
C ARG A 202 7.34 15.23 16.96
N TRP A 203 6.89 14.55 15.91
CA TRP A 203 5.53 14.69 15.41
C TRP A 203 4.48 14.25 16.45
N ALA A 204 4.75 13.17 17.18
CA ALA A 204 3.91 12.75 18.31
C ALA A 204 3.83 13.85 19.38
N ALA A 205 4.95 14.48 19.74
CA ALA A 205 4.98 15.57 20.71
C ALA A 205 4.20 16.82 20.22
N GLU A 206 4.31 17.16 18.93
CA GLU A 206 3.54 18.24 18.29
C GLU A 206 2.03 17.97 18.30
N ILE A 207 1.61 16.71 18.15
CA ILE A 207 0.18 16.35 18.24
C ILE A 207 -0.34 16.47 19.69
N ARG A 208 0.50 16.19 20.68
CA ARG A 208 0.11 16.18 22.11
C ARG A 208 0.11 17.57 22.75
N SER A 209 0.66 18.59 22.07
CA SER A 209 0.74 19.97 22.58
C SER A 209 -0.53 20.77 22.33
#